data_AF-A0A0C1TTA0-F1
#
_entry.id   AF-A0A0C1TTA0-F1
#
_cell.length_a   1.000
_cell.length_b   1.000
_cell.length_c   1.000
_cell.angle_alpha   90.00
_cell.angle_beta   90.00
_cell.angle_gamma   90.00
#
_symmetry.space_group_name_H-M   'P 1'
#
loop_
_entity.id
_entity.type
_entity.pdbx_description
1 polymer ?
#
loop_
_entity_poly.entity_id
_entity_poly.type
_entity_poly.pdbx_seq_one_letter_code
_entity_poly.pdbx_strand_id
1 'polypeptide(L)'
;MAPLESALRELNRLDLLAGGNSAVHRLDPRAKVFVTLAFIVAVVSLGRYELAALVPFAIFPVALTASAGLPATAILRKLLVVLPFAVVVGLFNPLLDRHPLLTLGPLVISGGWISFLSIIVRSVLTVGAAVVLVAVTGFSGICMALERFGVPRPFVVQLLFLYRYLFVLGDEGGRMVRARELRTFSGRGRGLRAYSALVGSLLLRTWDRAERIHMAMLSRGFNGQFHVRREGRIGRAELIFTAGWCALFVLFRLVNIPHLLGVLITGGYS
;
A
#
# COMPACT_ATOMS: atom_id res chain seq x y z
N MET A 1 6.06 25.11 6.12
CA MET A 1 5.23 23.94 6.52
C MET A 1 6.15 22.75 6.69
N ALA A 2 6.23 22.17 7.88
CA ALA A 2 7.18 21.09 8.13
C ALA A 2 6.81 19.82 7.33
N PRO A 3 7.78 19.11 6.71
CA PRO A 3 7.53 17.87 5.95
C PRO A 3 6.85 16.78 6.78
N LEU A 4 6.98 16.84 8.10
CA LEU A 4 6.31 15.96 9.05
C LEU A 4 4.78 16.11 9.01
N GLU A 5 4.26 17.34 9.00
CA GLU A 5 2.81 17.59 9.00
C GLU A 5 2.15 17.18 7.69
N SER A 6 2.86 17.31 6.57
CA SER A 6 2.37 16.84 5.27
C SER A 6 2.27 15.32 5.24
N ALA A 7 3.29 14.62 5.76
CA ALA A 7 3.28 13.15 5.82
C ALA A 7 2.14 12.62 6.70
N LEU A 8 1.93 13.22 7.87
CA LEU A 8 0.83 12.84 8.77
C LEU A 8 -0.54 13.14 8.17
N ARG A 9 -0.71 14.30 7.50
CA ARG A 9 -1.94 14.62 6.78
C ARG A 9 -2.21 13.65 5.65
N GLU A 10 -1.18 13.20 4.93
CA GLU A 10 -1.34 12.20 3.88
C GLU A 10 -1.76 10.83 4.41
N LEU A 11 -1.19 10.39 5.55
CA LEU A 11 -1.62 9.15 6.22
C LEU A 11 -3.06 9.25 6.69
N ASN A 12 -3.45 10.38 7.29
CA ASN A 12 -4.83 10.62 7.72
C ASN A 12 -5.79 10.67 6.53
N ARG A 13 -5.41 11.28 5.40
CA ARG A 13 -6.24 11.33 4.20
C ARG A 13 -6.62 9.94 3.68
N LEU A 14 -5.69 8.98 3.69
CA LEU A 14 -5.99 7.62 3.26
C LEU A 14 -6.94 6.91 4.22
N ASP A 15 -6.78 7.13 5.53
CA ASP A 15 -7.68 6.55 6.53
C ASP A 15 -9.08 7.18 6.48
N LEU A 16 -9.18 8.47 6.16
CA LEU A 16 -10.46 9.15 5.92
C LEU A 16 -11.21 8.58 4.72
N LEU A 17 -10.51 8.18 3.65
CA LEU A 17 -11.12 7.50 2.51
C LEU A 17 -11.71 6.15 2.93
N ALA A 18 -11.08 5.45 3.88
CA ALA A 18 -11.56 4.17 4.38
C ALA A 18 -12.84 4.28 5.24
N GLY A 19 -13.18 5.49 5.69
CA GLY A 19 -14.44 5.79 6.36
C GLY A 19 -15.66 5.85 5.43
N GLY A 20 -15.50 5.60 4.13
CA GLY A 20 -16.59 5.57 3.16
C GLY A 20 -17.68 4.52 3.47
N ASN A 21 -18.85 4.67 2.85
CA ASN A 21 -20.01 3.80 3.07
C ASN A 21 -20.41 2.96 1.85
N SER A 22 -19.50 2.72 0.90
CA SER A 22 -19.82 1.90 -0.27
C SER A 22 -19.96 0.41 0.08
N ALA A 23 -20.53 -0.39 -0.83
CA ALA A 23 -20.65 -1.84 -0.66
C ALA A 23 -19.30 -2.50 -0.36
N VAL A 24 -18.23 -2.05 -1.02
CA VAL A 24 -16.87 -2.55 -0.75
C VAL A 24 -16.40 -2.15 0.64
N HIS A 25 -16.67 -0.93 1.11
CA HIS A 25 -16.28 -0.51 2.47
C HIS A 25 -16.91 -1.39 3.56
N ARG A 26 -18.15 -1.86 3.33
CA ARG A 26 -18.89 -2.72 4.27
C ARG A 26 -18.38 -4.16 4.37
N LEU A 27 -17.69 -4.67 3.36
CA LEU A 27 -17.11 -6.02 3.38
C LEU A 27 -16.07 -6.16 4.50
N ASP A 28 -15.95 -7.37 5.03
CA ASP A 28 -14.94 -7.71 6.04
C ASP A 28 -13.51 -7.40 5.53
N PRO A 29 -12.69 -6.66 6.30
CA PRO A 29 -11.29 -6.39 6.00
C PRO A 29 -10.45 -7.62 5.63
N ARG A 30 -10.72 -8.79 6.24
CA ARG A 30 -9.98 -10.03 5.98
C ARG A 30 -10.10 -10.45 4.52
N ALA A 31 -11.31 -10.40 3.96
CA ALA A 31 -11.58 -10.77 2.58
C ALA A 31 -10.81 -9.86 1.60
N LYS A 32 -10.81 -8.55 1.88
CA LYS A 32 -10.08 -7.57 1.06
C LYS A 32 -8.57 -7.81 1.09
N VAL A 33 -7.99 -7.95 2.29
CA VAL A 33 -6.55 -8.18 2.45
C VAL A 33 -6.14 -9.48 1.78
N PHE A 34 -6.91 -10.56 1.96
CA PHE A 34 -6.63 -11.85 1.33
C PHE A 34 -6.67 -11.75 -0.20
N VAL A 35 -7.72 -11.14 -0.78
CA VAL A 35 -7.84 -10.99 -2.23
C VAL A 35 -6.74 -10.11 -2.79
N THR A 36 -6.37 -9.01 -2.13
CA THR A 36 -5.25 -8.16 -2.56
C THR A 36 -3.92 -8.91 -2.47
N LEU A 37 -3.70 -9.75 -1.45
CA LEU A 37 -2.51 -10.59 -1.36
C LEU A 37 -2.48 -11.61 -2.51
N ALA A 38 -3.58 -12.30 -2.76
CA ALA A 38 -3.71 -13.25 -3.86
C ALA A 38 -3.47 -12.58 -5.22
N PHE A 39 -3.97 -11.35 -5.41
CA PHE A 39 -3.72 -10.52 -6.57
C PHE A 39 -2.22 -10.21 -6.76
N ILE A 40 -1.54 -9.76 -5.70
CA ILE A 40 -0.10 -9.44 -5.76
C ILE A 40 0.69 -10.70 -6.12
N VAL A 41 0.38 -11.84 -5.49
CA VAL A 41 1.03 -13.13 -5.79
C VAL A 41 0.79 -13.54 -7.24
N ALA A 42 -0.43 -13.42 -7.75
CA ALA A 42 -0.75 -13.74 -9.14
C ALA A 42 0.03 -12.87 -10.13
N VAL A 43 0.06 -11.55 -9.89
CA VAL A 43 0.78 -10.57 -10.73
C VAL A 43 2.29 -10.78 -10.70
N VAL A 44 2.87 -11.11 -9.53
CA VAL A 44 4.31 -11.35 -9.38
C VAL A 44 4.74 -12.71 -9.92
N SER A 45 3.84 -13.71 -9.91
CA SER A 45 4.12 -15.06 -10.42
C SER A 45 4.20 -15.14 -11.96
N LEU A 46 3.81 -14.09 -12.70
CA LEU A 46 3.90 -14.05 -14.16
C LEU A 46 5.35 -13.92 -14.64
N GLY A 47 5.63 -14.42 -15.85
CA GLY A 47 6.94 -14.33 -16.47
C GLY A 47 7.36 -12.89 -16.75
N ARG A 48 8.68 -12.63 -16.82
CA ARG A 48 9.25 -11.30 -17.06
C ARG A 48 9.01 -10.71 -18.46
N TYR A 49 8.55 -11.54 -19.41
CA TYR A 49 8.27 -11.13 -20.81
C TYR A 49 6.77 -11.18 -21.15
N GLU A 50 5.91 -11.60 -20.21
CA GLU A 50 4.47 -11.80 -20.45
C GLU A 50 3.66 -10.51 -20.20
N LEU A 51 4.03 -9.42 -20.89
CA LEU A 51 3.40 -8.12 -20.67
C LEU A 51 1.89 -8.14 -20.95
N ALA A 52 1.47 -8.84 -22.01
CA ALA A 52 0.06 -8.93 -22.38
C ALA A 52 -0.79 -9.69 -21.33
N ALA A 53 -0.19 -10.60 -20.58
CA ALA A 53 -0.88 -11.31 -19.49
C ALA A 53 -1.15 -10.41 -18.27
N LEU A 54 -0.44 -9.27 -18.14
CA LEU A 54 -0.67 -8.31 -17.05
C LEU A 54 -1.87 -7.39 -17.27
N VAL A 55 -2.29 -7.18 -18.52
CA VAL A 55 -3.36 -6.23 -18.86
C VAL A 55 -4.70 -6.56 -18.18
N PRO A 56 -5.19 -7.83 -18.18
CA PRO A 56 -6.43 -8.18 -17.50
C PRO A 56 -6.42 -7.91 -15.99
N PHE A 57 -5.25 -7.99 -15.34
CA PHE A 57 -5.11 -7.72 -13.91
C PHE A 57 -5.39 -6.26 -13.55
N ALA A 58 -5.39 -5.32 -14.50
CA ALA A 58 -5.82 -3.94 -14.27
C ALA A 58 -7.29 -3.84 -13.85
N ILE A 59 -8.13 -4.82 -14.21
CA ILE A 59 -9.56 -4.84 -13.88
C ILE A 59 -9.78 -4.78 -12.36
N PHE A 60 -8.96 -5.45 -11.57
CA PHE A 60 -9.15 -5.52 -10.11
C PHE A 60 -9.02 -4.16 -9.40
N PRO A 61 -7.87 -3.44 -9.45
CA PRO A 61 -7.74 -2.16 -8.80
C PRO A 61 -8.70 -1.11 -9.37
N VAL A 62 -9.02 -1.17 -10.68
CA VAL A 62 -9.99 -0.26 -11.31
C VAL A 62 -11.41 -0.52 -10.81
N ALA A 63 -11.85 -1.78 -10.79
CA ALA A 63 -13.19 -2.16 -10.30
C ALA A 63 -13.36 -1.81 -8.82
N LEU A 64 -12.34 -2.05 -7.99
CA LEU A 64 -12.35 -1.64 -6.58
C LEU A 64 -12.42 -0.12 -6.42
N THR A 65 -11.63 0.62 -7.19
CA THR A 65 -11.65 2.10 -7.16
C THR A 65 -13.03 2.64 -7.54
N ALA A 66 -13.62 2.12 -8.62
CA ALA A 66 -14.93 2.55 -9.11
C ALA A 66 -16.05 2.20 -8.12
N SER A 67 -16.08 0.95 -7.63
CA SER A 67 -17.09 0.49 -6.66
C SER A 67 -16.92 1.08 -5.25
N ALA A 68 -15.73 1.55 -4.91
CA ALA A 68 -15.47 2.29 -3.69
C ALA A 68 -15.78 3.80 -3.81
N GLY A 69 -16.01 4.31 -5.03
CA GLY A 69 -16.18 5.75 -5.27
C GLY A 69 -14.93 6.56 -4.92
N LEU A 70 -13.75 5.94 -5.04
CA LEU A 70 -12.50 6.60 -4.68
C LEU A 70 -12.07 7.61 -5.76
N PRO A 71 -11.55 8.79 -5.38
CA PRO A 71 -11.03 9.75 -6.33
C PRO A 71 -9.78 9.17 -7.03
N ALA A 72 -9.89 8.90 -8.34
CA ALA A 72 -8.80 8.34 -9.14
C ALA A 72 -7.52 9.20 -9.07
N THR A 73 -7.67 10.51 -8.91
CA THR A 73 -6.56 11.46 -8.73
C THR A 73 -5.74 11.18 -7.47
N ALA A 74 -6.36 10.71 -6.39
CA ALA A 74 -5.65 10.37 -5.15
C ALA A 74 -4.76 9.14 -5.34
N ILE A 75 -5.26 8.13 -6.07
CA ILE A 75 -4.50 6.92 -6.38
C ILE A 75 -3.36 7.24 -7.36
N LEU A 76 -3.66 7.99 -8.43
CA LEU A 76 -2.66 8.36 -9.43
C LEU A 76 -1.52 9.18 -8.83
N ARG A 77 -1.81 10.10 -7.91
CA ARG A 77 -0.78 10.87 -7.21
C ARG A 77 0.15 9.98 -6.39
N LYS A 78 -0.37 8.91 -5.79
CA LYS A 78 0.46 7.94 -5.03
C LYS A 78 1.28 7.06 -5.97
N LEU A 79 0.71 6.65 -7.10
CA LEU A 79 1.44 5.92 -8.14
C LEU A 79 2.59 6.74 -8.71
N LEU A 80 2.38 8.05 -8.97
CA LEU A 80 3.42 8.96 -9.46
C LEU A 80 4.62 9.09 -8.52
N VAL A 81 4.42 8.95 -7.20
CA VAL A 81 5.53 8.96 -6.23
C VAL A 81 6.38 7.68 -6.32
N VAL A 82 5.77 6.55 -6.68
CA VAL A 82 6.46 5.25 -6.76
C VAL A 82 7.07 4.99 -8.14
N LEU A 83 6.50 5.57 -9.20
CA LEU A 83 6.99 5.46 -10.56
C LEU A 83 8.48 5.78 -10.76
N PRO A 84 9.08 6.85 -10.19
CA PRO A 84 10.51 7.11 -10.39
C PRO A 84 11.37 5.97 -9.85
N PHE A 85 11.00 5.34 -8.74
CA PHE A 85 11.71 4.17 -8.21
C PHE A 85 11.61 2.98 -9.17
N ALA A 86 10.40 2.69 -9.67
CA ALA A 86 10.20 1.62 -10.64
C ALA A 86 10.96 1.85 -11.96
N VAL A 87 11.02 3.11 -12.44
CA VAL A 87 11.78 3.50 -13.63
C VAL A 87 13.27 3.30 -13.42
N VAL A 88 13.81 3.74 -12.28
CA VAL A 88 15.24 3.55 -11.97
C VAL A 88 15.58 2.07 -11.94
N VAL A 89 14.82 1.26 -11.20
CA VAL A 89 15.03 -0.21 -11.14
C VAL A 89 14.89 -0.84 -12.52
N GLY A 90 13.87 -0.44 -13.27
CA GLY A 90 13.63 -0.95 -14.61
C GLY A 90 14.75 -0.58 -15.60
N LEU A 91 15.33 0.61 -15.51
CA LEU A 91 16.34 1.10 -16.46
C LEU A 91 17.63 0.27 -16.42
N PHE A 92 17.93 -0.38 -15.29
CA PHE A 92 19.04 -1.34 -15.20
C PHE A 92 18.78 -2.62 -16.00
N ASN A 93 17.52 -2.96 -16.29
CA ASN A 93 17.17 -4.23 -16.90
C ASN A 93 17.59 -4.33 -18.39
N PRO A 94 17.37 -3.32 -19.26
CA PRO A 94 17.97 -3.29 -20.60
C PRO A 94 19.50 -3.28 -20.63
N LEU A 95 20.15 -2.83 -19.56
CA LEU A 95 21.61 -2.81 -19.45
C LEU A 95 22.18 -4.20 -19.10
N LEU A 96 21.42 -5.00 -18.34
CA LEU A 96 21.81 -6.32 -17.84
C LEU A 96 21.41 -7.46 -18.79
N ASP A 97 20.25 -7.34 -19.47
CA ASP A 97 19.67 -8.42 -20.27
C ASP A 97 19.56 -7.99 -21.75
N ARG A 98 20.57 -8.38 -22.56
CA ARG A 98 20.70 -8.02 -23.98
C ARG A 98 20.10 -9.05 -24.95
N HIS A 99 19.37 -10.05 -24.46
CA HIS A 99 18.81 -11.08 -25.32
C HIS A 99 17.76 -10.48 -26.29
N PRO A 100 17.98 -10.56 -27.62
CA PRO A 100 17.02 -10.06 -28.60
C PRO A 100 15.82 -11.01 -28.65
N LEU A 101 14.61 -10.47 -28.46
CA LEU A 101 13.36 -11.24 -28.43
C LEU A 101 12.44 -10.95 -29.63
N LEU A 102 12.54 -9.76 -30.24
CA LEU A 102 11.76 -9.40 -31.43
C LEU A 102 12.62 -8.59 -32.43
N THR A 103 12.70 -9.07 -33.66
CA THR A 103 13.27 -8.33 -34.80
C THR A 103 12.14 -7.81 -35.67
N LEU A 104 11.73 -6.55 -35.48
CA LEU A 104 10.79 -5.86 -36.36
C LEU A 104 11.61 -5.05 -37.38
N GLY A 105 12.04 -5.68 -38.46
CA GLY A 105 12.89 -5.05 -39.48
C GLY A 105 14.23 -4.54 -38.90
N PRO A 106 14.68 -3.29 -39.18
CA PRO A 106 15.95 -2.75 -38.68
C PRO A 106 15.95 -2.40 -37.18
N LEU A 107 14.80 -2.51 -36.49
CA LEU A 107 14.66 -2.23 -35.06
C LEU A 107 14.68 -3.55 -34.28
N VAL A 108 15.83 -3.86 -33.68
CA VAL A 108 15.97 -4.99 -32.74
C VAL A 108 15.43 -4.53 -31.38
N ILE A 109 14.21 -4.95 -31.03
CA ILE A 109 13.68 -4.73 -29.69
C ILE A 109 14.32 -5.77 -28.77
N SER A 110 15.34 -5.33 -28.02
CA SER A 110 15.94 -6.14 -26.96
C SER A 110 14.87 -6.52 -25.93
N GLY A 111 14.89 -7.76 -25.46
CA GLY A 111 14.01 -8.24 -24.37
C GLY A 111 14.07 -7.37 -23.11
N GLY A 112 15.18 -6.64 -22.94
CA GLY A 112 15.35 -5.62 -21.92
C GLY A 112 14.24 -4.58 -21.87
N TRP A 113 13.74 -4.09 -23.01
CA TRP A 113 12.67 -3.07 -23.07
C TRP A 113 11.30 -3.64 -22.69
N ILE A 114 11.02 -4.88 -23.09
CA ILE A 114 9.78 -5.59 -22.72
C ILE A 114 9.78 -5.84 -21.21
N SER A 115 10.93 -6.26 -20.68
CA SER A 115 11.07 -6.53 -19.25
C SER A 115 11.04 -5.24 -18.42
N PHE A 116 11.59 -4.13 -18.92
CA PHE A 116 11.41 -2.79 -18.35
C PHE A 116 9.93 -2.42 -18.23
N LEU A 117 9.18 -2.55 -19.31
CA LEU A 117 7.75 -2.21 -19.33
C LEU A 117 6.95 -3.13 -18.40
N SER A 118 7.29 -4.43 -18.35
CA SER A 118 6.69 -5.38 -17.42
C SER A 118 6.93 -4.98 -15.95
N ILE A 119 8.13 -4.49 -15.60
CA ILE A 119 8.42 -3.99 -14.25
C ILE A 119 7.52 -2.79 -13.92
N ILE A 120 7.42 -1.81 -14.83
CA ILE A 120 6.59 -0.61 -14.61
C ILE A 120 5.12 -1.02 -14.41
N VAL A 121 4.56 -1.84 -15.30
CA VAL A 121 3.16 -2.29 -15.20
C VAL A 121 2.93 -3.07 -13.91
N ARG A 122 3.85 -3.98 -13.55
CA ARG A 122 3.77 -4.75 -12.30
C ARG A 122 3.80 -3.85 -11.08
N SER A 123 4.69 -2.85 -11.05
CA SER A 123 4.75 -1.86 -9.98
C SER A 123 3.44 -1.07 -9.90
N VAL A 124 2.91 -0.59 -11.02
CA VAL A 124 1.64 0.16 -11.04
C VAL A 124 0.48 -0.68 -10.53
N LEU A 125 0.37 -1.94 -10.97
CA LEU A 125 -0.72 -2.84 -10.55
C LEU A 125 -0.62 -3.19 -9.06
N THR A 126 0.54 -3.63 -8.59
CA THR A 126 0.74 -4.09 -7.20
C THR A 126 0.60 -2.94 -6.21
N VAL A 127 1.27 -1.80 -6.48
CA VAL A 127 1.19 -0.61 -5.64
C VAL A 127 -0.20 0.00 -5.72
N GLY A 128 -0.82 0.04 -6.90
CA GLY A 128 -2.18 0.53 -7.07
C GLY A 128 -3.18 -0.27 -6.24
N ALA A 129 -3.11 -1.61 -6.30
CA ALA A 129 -3.96 -2.48 -5.49
C ALA A 129 -3.71 -2.30 -3.98
N ALA A 130 -2.46 -2.13 -3.55
CA ALA A 130 -2.12 -1.87 -2.15
C ALA A 130 -2.66 -0.52 -1.67
N VAL A 131 -2.53 0.54 -2.46
CA VAL A 131 -3.06 1.87 -2.14
C VAL A 131 -4.59 1.84 -2.05
N VAL A 132 -5.26 1.15 -2.98
CA VAL A 132 -6.71 0.96 -2.96
C VAL A 132 -7.14 0.18 -1.72
N LEU A 133 -6.44 -0.90 -1.36
CA LEU A 133 -6.71 -1.67 -0.14
C LEU A 133 -6.67 -0.78 1.11
N VAL A 134 -5.61 0.02 1.25
CA VAL A 134 -5.45 0.97 2.37
C VAL A 134 -6.58 2.00 2.35
N ALA A 135 -6.93 2.54 1.19
CA ALA A 135 -7.99 3.54 1.04
C ALA A 135 -9.40 3.02 1.29
N VAL A 136 -9.67 1.71 1.16
CA VAL A 136 -11.01 1.11 1.40
C VAL A 136 -11.13 0.44 2.78
N THR A 137 -10.00 0.05 3.36
CA THR A 137 -9.98 -0.79 4.59
C THR A 137 -9.48 -0.01 5.81
N GLY A 138 -8.62 0.97 5.60
CA GLY A 138 -8.02 1.76 6.67
C GLY A 138 -6.99 0.98 7.47
N PHE A 139 -6.23 1.68 8.30
CA PHE A 139 -5.15 1.06 9.06
C PHE A 139 -5.67 0.09 10.12
N SER A 140 -6.75 0.47 10.80
CA SER A 140 -7.39 -0.36 11.84
C SER A 140 -7.97 -1.65 11.27
N GLY A 141 -8.59 -1.59 10.08
CA GLY A 141 -9.13 -2.77 9.39
C GLY A 141 -8.03 -3.74 8.96
N ILE A 142 -6.89 -3.24 8.49
CA ILE A 142 -5.73 -4.07 8.15
C ILE A 142 -5.16 -4.74 9.41
N CYS A 143 -5.00 -4.02 10.52
CA CYS A 143 -4.55 -4.59 11.79
C CYS A 143 -5.47 -5.72 12.27
N MET A 144 -6.78 -5.52 12.16
CA MET A 144 -7.77 -6.53 12.49
C MET A 144 -7.67 -7.76 11.56
N ALA A 145 -7.41 -7.57 10.26
CA ALA A 145 -7.18 -8.67 9.34
C ALA A 145 -5.93 -9.47 9.73
N LEU A 146 -4.82 -8.79 10.07
CA LEU A 146 -3.58 -9.43 10.52
C LEU A 146 -3.77 -10.28 11.78
N GLU A 147 -4.48 -9.77 12.78
CA GLU A 147 -4.79 -10.51 14.01
C GLU A 147 -5.51 -11.83 13.70
N ARG A 148 -6.41 -11.81 12.71
CA ARG A 148 -7.24 -12.94 12.33
C ARG A 148 -6.54 -13.93 11.41
N PHE A 149 -5.49 -13.51 10.72
CA PHE A 149 -4.57 -14.40 10.00
C PHE A 149 -3.56 -15.09 10.91
N GLY A 150 -3.60 -14.86 12.21
CA GLY A 150 -2.74 -15.55 13.19
C GLY A 150 -1.47 -14.80 13.57
N VAL A 151 -1.34 -13.52 13.20
CA VAL A 151 -0.26 -12.67 13.72
C VAL A 151 -0.40 -12.54 15.24
N PRO A 152 0.67 -12.72 16.04
CA PRO A 152 0.55 -12.66 17.48
C PRO A 152 -0.01 -11.31 17.95
N ARG A 153 -1.01 -11.37 18.82
CA ARG A 153 -1.75 -10.19 19.31
C ARG A 153 -0.86 -9.03 19.80
N PRO A 154 0.27 -9.27 20.52
CA PRO A 154 1.14 -8.18 20.94
C PRO A 154 1.65 -7.30 19.77
N PHE A 155 1.94 -7.90 18.61
CA PHE A 155 2.37 -7.13 17.43
C PHE A 155 1.25 -6.25 16.89
N VAL A 156 0.03 -6.76 16.82
CA VAL A 156 -1.13 -6.00 16.33
C VAL A 156 -1.44 -4.83 17.28
N VAL A 157 -1.43 -5.09 18.59
CA VAL A 157 -1.61 -4.05 19.62
C VAL A 157 -0.53 -2.98 19.52
N GLN A 158 0.73 -3.38 19.35
CA GLN A 158 1.84 -2.45 19.17
C GLN A 158 1.66 -1.59 17.92
N LEU A 159 1.21 -2.18 16.82
CA LEU A 159 0.97 -1.49 15.56
C LEU A 159 -0.19 -0.46 15.67
N LEU A 160 -1.27 -0.83 16.37
CA LEU A 160 -2.38 0.08 16.68
C LEU A 160 -1.94 1.27 17.55
N PHE A 161 -1.10 1.01 18.57
CA PHE A 161 -0.52 2.08 19.39
C PHE A 161 0.41 2.98 18.59
N LEU A 162 1.29 2.38 17.78
CA LEU A 162 2.20 3.13 16.91
C LEU A 162 1.41 4.10 16.05
N TYR A 163 0.36 3.63 15.38
CA TYR A 163 -0.48 4.48 14.54
C TYR A 163 -1.19 5.58 15.32
N ARG A 164 -1.85 5.24 16.44
CA ARG A 164 -2.54 6.22 17.28
C ARG A 164 -1.58 7.31 17.80
N TYR A 165 -0.40 6.91 18.27
CA TYR A 165 0.57 7.84 18.83
C TYR A 165 1.40 8.56 17.78
N LEU A 166 1.52 8.04 16.55
CA LEU A 166 2.19 8.74 15.46
C LEU A 166 1.61 10.16 15.26
N PHE A 167 0.27 10.29 15.25
CA PHE A 167 -0.39 11.59 15.12
C PHE A 167 -0.16 12.49 16.34
N VAL A 168 -0.32 11.92 17.54
CA VAL A 168 -0.15 12.65 18.81
C VAL A 168 1.29 13.19 18.96
N LEU A 169 2.28 12.36 18.64
CA LEU A 169 3.70 12.72 18.69
C LEU A 169 4.08 13.64 17.54
N GLY A 170 3.46 13.46 16.38
CA GLY A 170 3.57 14.35 15.24
C GLY A 170 3.15 15.78 15.56
N ASP A 171 1.99 15.95 16.20
CA ASP A 171 1.49 17.25 16.63
C ASP A 171 2.37 17.88 17.71
N GLU A 172 2.84 17.09 18.67
CA GLU A 172 3.78 17.55 19.71
C GLU A 172 5.11 18.01 19.09
N GLY A 173 5.69 17.20 18.19
CA GLY A 173 6.90 17.54 17.46
C GLY A 173 6.73 18.80 16.61
N GLY A 174 5.60 18.94 15.92
CA GLY A 174 5.26 20.15 15.18
C GLY A 174 5.16 21.40 16.07
N ARG A 175 4.54 21.28 17.26
CA ARG A 175 4.50 22.37 18.25
C ARG A 175 5.89 22.74 18.75
N MET A 176 6.74 21.76 19.04
CA MET A 176 8.11 21.99 19.51
C MET A 176 8.98 22.67 18.45
N VAL A 177 8.86 22.25 17.18
CA VAL A 177 9.56 22.88 16.05
C VAL A 177 9.12 24.34 15.91
N ARG A 178 7.80 24.62 15.90
CA ARG A 178 7.28 25.99 15.82
C ARG A 178 7.74 26.87 16.99
N ALA A 179 7.71 26.35 18.22
CA ALA A 179 8.16 27.08 19.40
C ALA A 179 9.66 27.45 19.31
N ARG A 180 10.49 26.55 18.76
CA ARG A 180 11.90 26.84 18.49
C ARG A 180 12.07 27.91 17.41
N GLU A 181 11.32 27.81 16.32
CA GLU A 181 11.36 28.80 15.23
C GLU A 181 11.02 30.21 15.73
N LEU A 182 10.05 30.34 16.64
CA LEU A 182 9.71 31.63 17.26
C LEU A 182 10.81 32.17 18.18
N ARG A 183 11.56 31.30 18.85
CA ARG A 183 12.65 31.69 19.77
C ARG A 183 13.97 31.99 19.06
N THR A 184 14.11 31.57 17.80
CA THR A 184 15.39 31.68 17.09
C THR A 184 15.26 32.58 15.87
N PHE A 185 15.67 33.84 16.02
CA PHE A 185 15.71 34.81 14.94
C PHE A 185 16.84 34.51 13.95
N SER A 186 16.59 34.71 12.66
CA SER A 186 17.58 34.71 11.57
C SER A 186 18.33 33.39 11.30
N GLY A 187 17.70 32.23 11.53
CA GLY A 187 18.26 30.93 11.12
C GLY A 187 19.43 30.41 11.97
N ARG A 188 19.83 31.15 13.01
CA ARG A 188 20.67 30.62 14.09
C ARG A 188 19.99 29.39 14.70
N GLY A 189 20.77 28.44 15.19
CA GLY A 189 20.22 27.26 15.85
C GLY A 189 19.55 26.23 14.94
N ARG A 190 19.74 26.23 13.60
CA ARG A 190 19.35 25.13 12.69
C ARG A 190 20.32 23.93 12.66
N GLY A 191 21.38 23.98 13.46
CA GLY A 191 22.40 22.93 13.51
C GLY A 191 21.91 21.62 14.14
N LEU A 192 22.66 20.56 13.88
CA LEU A 192 22.39 19.20 14.37
C LEU A 192 22.18 19.14 15.90
N ARG A 193 22.94 19.93 16.67
CA ARG A 193 22.81 20.01 18.15
C ARG A 193 21.43 20.47 18.63
N ALA A 194 20.82 21.42 17.92
CA ALA A 194 19.50 21.90 18.29
C ALA A 194 18.41 20.89 17.87
N TYR A 195 18.65 20.14 16.79
CA TYR A 195 17.77 19.04 16.40
C TYR A 195 17.86 17.85 17.39
N SER A 196 19.06 17.47 17.83
CA SER A 196 19.23 16.41 18.82
C SER A 196 18.59 16.76 20.17
N ALA A 197 18.67 18.03 20.60
CA ALA A 197 17.97 18.50 21.80
C ALA A 197 16.44 18.42 21.67
N LEU A 198 15.89 18.75 20.49
CA LEU A 198 14.46 18.58 20.21
C LEU A 198 14.04 17.11 20.23
N VAL A 199 14.80 16.23 19.58
CA VAL A 199 14.49 14.79 19.55
C VAL A 199 14.62 14.17 20.94
N GLY A 200 15.65 14.52 21.70
CA GLY A 200 15.85 14.04 23.06
C GLY A 200 14.73 14.50 24.00
N SER A 201 14.33 15.77 23.93
CA SER A 201 13.20 16.27 24.73
C SER A 201 11.86 15.66 24.31
N LEU A 202 11.66 15.39 23.01
CA LEU A 202 10.48 14.66 22.55
C LEU A 202 10.48 13.24 23.11
N LEU A 203 11.61 12.52 23.07
CA LEU A 203 11.75 11.16 23.60
C LEU A 203 11.43 11.08 25.10
N LEU A 204 11.96 11.99 25.91
CA LEU A 204 11.63 12.01 27.35
C LEU A 204 10.13 12.23 27.58
N ARG A 205 9.52 13.18 26.85
CA ARG A 205 8.08 13.43 26.94
C ARG A 205 7.24 12.24 26.47
N THR A 206 7.68 11.52 25.42
CA THR A 206 6.97 10.34 24.93
C THR A 206 7.07 9.20 25.92
N TRP A 207 8.22 9.04 26.59
CA TRP A 207 8.44 8.04 27.63
C TRP A 207 7.54 8.27 28.84
N ASP A 208 7.57 9.47 29.42
CA ASP A 208 6.71 9.83 30.57
C ASP A 208 5.22 9.65 30.21
N ARG A 209 4.86 9.96 28.96
CA ARG A 209 3.49 9.78 28.46
C ARG A 209 3.14 8.31 28.31
N ALA A 210 4.04 7.47 27.80
CA ALA A 210 3.82 6.04 27.67
C ALA A 210 3.56 5.39 29.03
N GLU A 211 4.35 5.77 30.06
CA GLU A 211 4.16 5.30 31.43
C GLU A 211 2.81 5.72 32.00
N ARG A 212 2.45 7.01 31.91
CA ARG A 212 1.12 7.49 32.36
C ARG A 212 -0.03 6.77 31.68
N ILE A 213 0.09 6.50 30.38
CA ILE A 213 -0.92 5.78 29.61
C ILE A 213 -0.98 4.33 30.04
N HIS A 214 0.16 3.67 30.24
CA HIS A 214 0.22 2.30 30.71
C HIS A 214 -0.47 2.14 32.08
N MET A 215 -0.16 3.03 33.03
CA MET A 215 -0.82 3.04 34.33
C MET A 215 -2.33 3.29 34.24
N ALA A 216 -2.76 4.19 33.37
CA ALA A 216 -4.19 4.43 33.11
C ALA A 216 -4.91 3.26 32.41
N MET A 217 -4.18 2.44 31.66
CA MET A 217 -4.71 1.22 31.07
C MET A 217 -4.86 0.12 32.12
N LEU A 218 -3.84 -0.08 32.96
CA LEU A 218 -3.89 -1.02 34.07
C LEU A 218 -5.05 -0.71 35.04
N SER A 219 -5.27 0.56 35.36
CA SER A 219 -6.39 0.97 36.24
C SER A 219 -7.77 0.71 35.63
N ARG A 220 -7.86 0.59 34.30
CA ARG A 220 -9.09 0.24 33.56
C ARG A 220 -9.23 -1.27 33.32
N GLY A 221 -8.39 -2.10 33.93
CA GLY A 221 -8.41 -3.55 33.78
C GLY A 221 -7.84 -4.03 32.44
N PHE A 222 -6.88 -3.32 31.86
CA PHE A 222 -6.23 -3.75 30.63
C PHE A 222 -5.48 -5.07 30.83
N ASN A 223 -5.95 -6.11 30.15
CA ASN A 223 -5.42 -7.47 30.20
C ASN A 223 -4.49 -7.80 29.01
N GLY A 224 -3.91 -6.77 28.37
CA GLY A 224 -3.11 -6.94 27.15
C GLY A 224 -3.94 -7.03 25.86
N GLN A 225 -5.26 -6.87 25.93
CA GLN A 225 -6.15 -7.05 24.77
C GLN A 225 -6.91 -5.76 24.44
N PHE A 226 -6.85 -5.34 23.18
CA PHE A 226 -7.74 -4.33 22.64
C PHE A 226 -8.90 -4.99 21.92
N HIS A 227 -10.10 -4.84 22.47
CA HIS A 227 -11.32 -5.25 21.81
C HIS A 227 -11.65 -4.22 20.73
N VAL A 228 -11.27 -4.51 19.48
CA VAL A 228 -11.66 -3.70 18.31
C VAL A 228 -13.19 -3.85 18.15
N ARG A 229 -13.90 -2.72 18.21
CA ARG A 229 -15.37 -2.63 18.31
C ARG A 229 -16.16 -3.18 17.10
N ARG A 230 -15.49 -3.73 16.09
CA ARG A 230 -16.11 -4.18 14.85
C ARG A 230 -15.85 -5.67 14.66
N GLU A 231 -16.76 -6.49 15.16
CA GLU A 231 -16.76 -7.92 14.85
C GLU A 231 -17.24 -8.13 13.41
N GLY A 232 -16.29 -8.15 12.48
CA GLY A 232 -16.57 -8.60 11.12
C GLY A 232 -16.93 -10.09 11.12
N ARG A 233 -18.06 -10.42 10.48
CA ARG A 233 -18.48 -11.80 10.22
C ARG A 233 -18.21 -12.10 8.75
N ILE A 234 -17.57 -13.24 8.47
CA ILE A 234 -17.44 -13.75 7.11
C ILE A 234 -18.83 -14.28 6.70
N GLY A 235 -19.53 -13.50 5.90
CA GLY A 235 -20.81 -13.86 5.32
C GLY A 235 -20.68 -14.42 3.90
N ARG A 236 -21.84 -14.63 3.26
CA ARG A 236 -21.90 -15.06 1.86
C ARG A 236 -21.32 -14.02 0.90
N ALA A 237 -21.46 -12.73 1.22
CA ALA A 237 -20.93 -11.66 0.40
C ALA A 237 -19.40 -11.68 0.34
N GLU A 238 -18.74 -11.93 1.48
CA GLU A 238 -17.29 -12.07 1.58
C GLU A 238 -16.81 -13.30 0.82
N LEU A 239 -17.50 -14.44 0.93
CA LEU A 239 -17.17 -15.65 0.19
C LEU A 239 -17.30 -15.46 -1.32
N ILE A 240 -18.41 -14.86 -1.79
CA ILE A 240 -18.62 -14.58 -3.21
C ILE A 240 -17.56 -13.60 -3.73
N PHE A 241 -17.25 -12.55 -2.96
CA PHE A 241 -16.22 -11.59 -3.31
C PHE A 241 -14.85 -12.27 -3.43
N THR A 242 -14.44 -13.05 -2.41
CA THR A 242 -13.14 -13.71 -2.40
C THR A 242 -13.05 -14.80 -3.48
N ALA A 243 -14.03 -15.69 -3.57
CA ALA A 243 -14.05 -16.75 -4.56
C ALA A 243 -14.12 -16.19 -5.99
N GLY A 244 -14.94 -15.16 -6.24
CA GLY A 244 -15.08 -14.52 -7.55
C GLY A 244 -13.78 -13.91 -8.04
N TRP A 245 -13.10 -13.12 -7.19
CA TRP A 245 -11.81 -12.52 -7.57
C TRP A 245 -10.69 -13.54 -7.68
N CYS A 246 -10.60 -14.51 -6.77
CA CYS A 246 -9.60 -15.57 -6.86
C CYS A 246 -9.79 -16.42 -8.12
N ALA A 247 -11.04 -16.79 -8.44
CA ALA A 247 -11.36 -17.51 -9.68
C ALA A 247 -11.00 -16.67 -10.91
N LEU A 248 -11.25 -15.36 -10.90
CA LEU A 248 -10.86 -14.48 -12.00
C LEU A 248 -9.34 -14.40 -12.17
N PHE A 249 -8.57 -14.34 -11.08
CA PHE A 249 -7.09 -14.34 -11.16
C PHE A 249 -6.55 -15.66 -11.68
N VAL A 250 -7.14 -16.79 -11.26
CA VAL A 250 -6.81 -18.11 -11.80
C VAL A 250 -7.18 -18.19 -13.27
N LEU A 251 -8.35 -17.67 -13.68
CA LEU A 251 -8.76 -17.61 -15.08
C LEU A 251 -7.77 -16.80 -15.92
N PHE A 252 -7.36 -15.60 -15.47
CA PHE A 252 -6.36 -14.80 -16.17
C PHE A 252 -4.98 -15.46 -16.24
N ARG A 253 -4.66 -16.33 -15.27
CA ARG A 253 -3.42 -17.10 -15.28
C ARG A 253 -3.48 -18.32 -16.22
N LEU A 254 -4.62 -19.02 -16.28
CA LEU A 254 -4.78 -20.22 -17.09
C LEU A 254 -5.11 -19.89 -18.54
N VAL A 255 -5.98 -18.92 -18.75
CA VAL A 255 -6.27 -18.33 -20.05
C VAL A 255 -5.15 -17.33 -20.30
N ASN A 256 -4.03 -17.84 -20.82
CA ASN A 256 -3.04 -17.01 -21.49
C ASN A 256 -3.70 -16.37 -22.72
N ILE A 257 -4.47 -15.29 -22.49
CA ILE A 257 -4.96 -14.39 -23.52
C ILE A 257 -3.85 -14.04 -24.53
N PRO A 258 -2.55 -13.96 -24.16
CA PRO A 258 -1.49 -13.76 -25.14
C PRO A 258 -1.26 -14.94 -26.10
N HIS A 259 -1.46 -16.20 -25.69
CA HIS A 259 -1.32 -17.35 -26.60
C HIS A 259 -2.53 -17.46 -27.53
N LEU A 260 -3.73 -17.10 -27.05
CA LEU A 260 -4.93 -17.02 -27.88
C LEU A 260 -4.86 -15.86 -28.88
N LEU A 261 -4.38 -14.68 -28.46
CA LEU A 261 -4.12 -13.56 -29.37
C LEU A 261 -2.94 -13.84 -30.31
N GLY A 262 -1.91 -14.56 -29.84
CA GLY A 262 -0.84 -15.08 -30.68
C GLY A 262 -1.40 -15.98 -31.77
N VAL A 263 -2.21 -16.99 -31.44
CA VAL A 263 -2.82 -17.89 -32.44
C VAL A 263 -3.79 -17.15 -33.38
N LEU A 264 -4.46 -16.09 -32.92
CA LEU A 264 -5.37 -15.29 -33.74
C LEU A 264 -4.63 -14.30 -34.67
N ILE A 265 -3.47 -13.76 -34.24
CA ILE A 265 -2.67 -12.77 -34.99
C ILE A 265 -1.64 -13.45 -35.90
N THR A 266 -1.01 -14.55 -35.47
CA THR A 266 -0.15 -15.43 -36.28
C THR A 266 -0.96 -16.51 -36.99
N GLY A 267 -2.16 -16.15 -37.50
CA GLY A 267 -3.08 -17.07 -38.19
C GLY A 267 -2.34 -18.09 -39.05
N GLY A 268 -2.50 -19.37 -38.69
CA GLY A 268 -2.07 -20.56 -39.40
C GLY A 268 -0.89 -20.41 -40.38
N TYR A 269 0.33 -20.57 -39.88
CA TYR A 269 1.44 -21.07 -40.71
C TYR A 269 2.13 -22.22 -39.97
N SER A 270 1.47 -23.38 -40.04
CA SER A 270 2.14 -24.68 -40.13
C SER A 270 2.69 -24.86 -41.54
#